data_AF-A0A816VFU5-F1
#
_entry.id   AF-A0A816VFU5-F1
#
_cell.length_a   1.000
_cell.length_b   1.000
_cell.length_c   1.000
_cell.angle_alpha   90.00
_cell.angle_beta   90.00
_cell.angle_gamma   90.00
#
_symmetry.space_group_name_H-M   'P 1'
#
loop_
_entity.id
_entity.type
_entity.pdbx_description
1 polymer ?
#
loop_
_entity_poly.entity_id
_entity_poly.type
_entity_poly.pdbx_seq_one_letter_code
_entity_poly.pdbx_strand_id
1 'polypeptide(L)' 'RHGDIELRDSGGLLTNHTTKKKYKLNAIGDAQPVIDARGVFAHARKIGGMIPSPS' A
#
# COMPACT_ATOMS: atom_id res chain seq x y z
N ARG A 1 19.35 5.53 10.91
CA ARG A 1 19.21 6.78 10.13
C ARG A 1 17.73 7.14 10.12
N HIS A 2 17.34 8.31 10.63
CA HIS A 2 15.99 8.82 10.38
C HIS A 2 15.91 9.13 8.88
N GLY A 3 15.01 8.45 8.16
CA GLY A 3 14.75 8.78 6.75
C GLY A 3 14.08 10.14 6.64
N ASP A 4 14.26 10.82 5.51
CA ASP A 4 13.65 12.14 5.29
C ASP A 4 12.12 12.09 5.25
N ILE A 5 11.55 10.91 4.95
CA ILE A 5 10.11 10.64 4.95
C ILE A 5 9.81 9.48 5.87
N GLU A 6 8.78 9.64 6.71
CA GLU A 6 8.24 8.59 7.58
C GLU A 6 6.74 8.41 7.33
N LEU A 7 6.32 7.15 7.17
CA LEU A 7 4.92 6.75 7.07
C LEU A 7 4.52 6.05 8.36
N ARG A 8 3.36 6.42 8.92
CA ARG A 8 2.75 5.69 10.04
C ARG A 8 1.60 4.82 9.57
N ASP A 9 1.73 3.51 9.80
CA ASP A 9 0.74 2.48 9.41
C ASP A 9 -0.65 2.73 10.02
N SER A 10 -0.71 3.23 11.25
CA SER A 10 -1.97 3.33 12.02
C SER A 10 -2.79 4.59 11.78
N GLY A 11 -2.39 5.48 10.87
CA GLY A 11 -3.10 6.76 10.69
C GLY A 11 -3.00 7.42 9.34
N GLY A 12 -2.38 6.76 8.34
CA GLY A 12 -2.19 7.37 7.02
C GLY A 12 -1.49 8.73 7.13
N LEU A 13 -0.46 8.83 7.97
CA LEU A 13 0.25 10.09 8.20
C LEU A 13 1.64 10.00 7.58
N LEU A 14 1.94 10.93 6.68
CA LEU A 14 3.28 11.15 6.15
C LEU A 14 3.93 12.33 6.88
N THR A 15 5.11 12.10 7.46
CA THR A 15 5.96 13.15 8.03
C THR A 15 7.16 13.37 7.14
N ASN A 16 7.33 14.61 6.67
CA ASN A 16 8.53 15.03 5.96
C ASN A 16 9.49 15.70 6.96
N HIS A 17 10.58 15.00 7.29
CA HIS A 17 11.56 15.43 8.29
C HIS A 17 12.45 16.57 7.80
N THR A 18 12.59 16.77 6.49
CA THR A 18 13.32 17.91 5.88
C THR A 18 12.57 19.23 6.05
N THR A 19 11.26 19.22 5.80
CA THR A 19 10.40 20.42 5.82
C THR A 19 9.60 20.58 7.12
N LYS A 20 9.62 19.56 7.98
CA LYS A 20 8.79 19.42 9.19
C LYS A 20 7.28 19.41 8.96
N LYS A 21 6.84 19.28 7.71
CA LYS A 21 5.42 19.22 7.35
C LYS A 21 4.85 17.82 7.56
N LYS A 22 3.57 17.77 7.91
CA LYS A 22 2.78 16.54 8.08
C LYS A 22 1.61 16.55 7.11
N TYR A 23 1.33 15.40 6.51
CA TYR A 23 0.30 15.23 5.51
C TYR A 23 -0.60 14.06 5.90
N LYS A 24 -1.90 14.34 6.06
CA LYS A 24 -2.91 13.30 6.22
C LYS A 24 -3.20 12.72 4.83
N LEU A 25 -2.98 11.42 4.69
CA LEU A 25 -3.24 10.66 3.49
C LEU A 25 -4.69 10.19 3.48
N ASN A 26 -5.23 10.02 2.28
CA ASN A 26 -6.51 9.35 2.10
C ASN A 26 -6.34 7.85 2.40
N ALA A 27 -7.40 7.23 2.91
CA ALA A 27 -7.44 5.78 3.05
C ALA A 27 -7.39 5.13 1.67
N ILE A 28 -6.64 4.02 1.56
CA ILE A 28 -6.56 3.25 0.32
C ILE A 28 -7.81 2.36 0.09
N GLY A 29 -8.71 2.30 1.07
CA GLY A 29 -9.88 1.41 1.06
C GLY A 29 -9.48 -0.05 1.23
N ASP A 30 -10.27 -0.95 0.64
CA ASP A 30 -10.10 -2.41 0.75
C ASP A 30 -8.99 -2.96 -0.18
N ALA A 31 -7.85 -2.27 -0.25
CA ALA A 31 -6.73 -2.67 -1.08
C ALA A 31 -5.79 -3.70 -0.42
N GLN A 32 -5.98 -4.00 0.88
CA GLN A 32 -5.13 -4.94 1.62
C GLN A 32 -4.93 -6.30 0.90
N PRO A 33 -5.98 -6.94 0.34
CA PRO A 33 -5.81 -8.22 -0.37
C PRO A 33 -4.91 -8.13 -1.62
N VAL A 34 -4.85 -6.95 -2.25
CA VAL A 34 -3.99 -6.68 -3.41
C VAL A 34 -2.55 -6.46 -2.95
N ILE A 35 -2.36 -5.75 -1.84
CA ILE A 35 -1.05 -5.52 -1.22
C ILE A 35 -0.43 -6.86 -0.78
N ASP A 36 -1.19 -7.69 -0.07
CA ASP A 36 -0.77 -9.00 0.42
C ASP A 36 -0.46 -9.98 -0.72
N ALA A 37 -1.17 -9.85 -1.84
CA ALA A 37 -0.87 -10.60 -3.05
C ALA A 37 0.32 -10.07 -3.84
N ARG A 38 0.89 -8.91 -3.46
CA ARG A 38 1.96 -8.20 -4.17
C ARG A 38 1.56 -7.74 -5.57
N GLY A 39 0.30 -7.38 -5.76
CA GLY A 39 -0.20 -6.76 -6.99
C GLY A 39 -1.54 -7.33 -7.47
N VAL A 40 -2.20 -6.56 -8.34
CA VAL A 40 -3.58 -6.85 -8.82
C VAL A 40 -3.68 -8.16 -9.58
N PHE A 41 -2.73 -8.47 -10.45
CA PHE A 41 -2.73 -9.71 -11.22
C PHE A 41 -2.48 -10.94 -10.33
N ALA A 42 -1.63 -10.80 -9.31
CA ALA A 42 -1.39 -11.87 -8.36
C ALA A 42 -2.63 -12.12 -7.50
N HIS A 43 -3.34 -11.07 -7.07
CA HIS A 43 -4.61 -11.19 -6.39
C HIS A 43 -5.67 -11.87 -7.27
N ALA A 44 -5.82 -11.42 -8.52
CA ALA A 44 -6.77 -11.95 -9.49
C ALA A 44 -6.57 -13.45 -9.78
N ARG A 45 -5.30 -13.91 -9.83
CA ARG A 45 -4.98 -15.35 -9.93
C ARG A 45 -5.32 -16.12 -8.66
N LYS A 46 -5.02 -15.56 -7.47
CA LYS A 46 -5.31 -16.21 -6.18
C LYS A 46 -6.80 -16.47 -5.97
N ILE A 47 -7.67 -15.56 -6.41
CA ILE A 47 -9.12 -15.72 -6.26
C ILE A 47 -9.75 -16.67 -7.29
N GLY A 48 -8.95 -17.23 -8.21
CA GLY A 48 -9.31 -18.37 -9.07
C GLY A 48 -10.31 -18.10 -10.21
N GLY A 49 -10.98 -16.94 -10.23
CA GLY A 49 -12.07 -16.66 -11.17
C GLY A 49 -11.80 -15.59 -12.23
N MET A 50 -10.71 -14.82 -12.14
CA MET A 50 -10.52 -13.63 -13.00
C MET A 50 -9.48 -13.82 -14.09
N ILE A 51 -8.38 -14.51 -13.82
CA ILE A 51 -7.27 -14.68 -14.77
C ILE A 51 -6.71 -16.11 -14.64
N PRO A 52 -6.51 -16.83 -15.75
CA PRO A 52 -5.86 -18.13 -15.72
C PRO A 52 -4.44 -18.02 -15.14
N SER A 53 -4.01 -19.05 -14.42
CA SER A 53 -2.62 -19.14 -13.98
C SER A 53 -1.72 -19.28 -15.20
N PRO A 54 -0.56 -18.59 -15.24
CA PRO A 54 0.40 -18.79 -16.31
C PRO A 54 0.81 -20.27 -16.34
N SER A 55 0.85 -20.82 -17.56
CA SER A 55 1.27 -22.19 -17.85
C SER A 55 2.72 -22.45 -17.43
#